data_AF-A0A5E4ETY2-F1
#
_entry.id   AF-A0A5E4ETY2-F1
#
_cell.length_a   1.000
_cell.length_b   1.000
_cell.length_c   1.000
_cell.angle_alpha   90.00
_cell.angle_beta   90.00
_cell.angle_gamma   90.00
#
_symmetry.space_group_name_H-M   'P 1'
#
loop_
_entity.id
_entity.type
_entity.pdbx_description
1 polymer ?
#
loop_
_entity_poly.entity_id
_entity_poly.type
_entity_poly.pdbx_seq_one_letter_code
_entity_poly.pdbx_strand_id
1 'polypeptide(L)'
;MFNQTTDGSKPLFVFQTHQCQSSTKRNTIGPGDGLESALSEASMANKTVIIAIVNKAYVEGDKPMLDMFLDGFWLGEDTRGLISHLLLVAVDQTSFERHRCVVAKEPIPKANKLQ
;
A
#
# COMPACT_ATOMS: atom_id res chain seq x y z
N MET A 1 -20.09 33.60 -6.37
CA MET A 1 -20.86 33.16 -7.55
C MET A 1 -20.11 32.00 -8.18
N PHE A 2 -20.77 30.83 -8.24
CA PHE A 2 -20.22 29.65 -8.91
C PHE A 2 -20.13 29.91 -10.42
N ASN A 3 -19.08 29.40 -11.05
CA ASN A 3 -19.22 28.81 -12.38
C ASN A 3 -18.28 27.61 -12.46
N GLN A 4 -18.90 26.43 -12.36
CA GLN A 4 -18.32 25.16 -12.75
C GLN A 4 -18.63 24.97 -14.23
N THR A 5 -17.60 24.82 -15.04
CA THR A 5 -17.74 24.26 -16.39
C THR A 5 -17.33 22.80 -16.31
N THR A 6 -18.27 21.95 -16.69
CA THR A 6 -18.17 20.50 -16.77
C THR A 6 -17.14 20.06 -17.79
N ASP A 7 -16.10 19.35 -17.36
CA ASP A 7 -15.41 18.39 -18.20
C ASP A 7 -14.96 17.17 -17.38
N GLY A 8 -15.84 16.16 -17.34
CA GLY A 8 -15.55 14.79 -17.80
C GLY A 8 -14.46 13.94 -17.17
N SER A 9 -13.50 14.47 -16.41
CA SER A 9 -12.37 13.69 -15.90
C SER A 9 -12.64 13.29 -14.45
N LYS A 10 -13.24 12.13 -14.26
CA LYS A 10 -13.28 11.46 -12.95
C LYS A 10 -11.83 11.32 -12.46
N PRO A 11 -11.47 11.80 -11.26
CA PRO A 11 -10.17 11.43 -10.71
C PRO A 11 -10.16 9.91 -10.56
N LEU A 12 -9.27 9.26 -11.32
CA LEU A 12 -8.94 7.86 -11.15
C LEU A 12 -8.35 7.72 -9.74
N PHE A 13 -9.20 7.29 -8.81
CA PHE A 13 -8.90 6.97 -7.42
C PHE A 13 -8.57 8.16 -6.51
N VAL A 14 -9.59 8.58 -5.75
CA VAL A 14 -9.37 9.23 -4.46
C VAL A 14 -9.03 8.10 -3.48
N PHE A 15 -7.79 8.02 -3.00
CA PHE A 15 -7.49 7.28 -1.78
C PHE A 15 -8.24 8.00 -0.65
N GLN A 16 -9.46 7.56 -0.34
CA GLN A 16 -10.14 8.03 0.85
C GLN A 16 -9.32 7.57 2.05
N THR A 17 -8.63 8.53 2.68
CA THR A 17 -8.01 8.36 3.98
C THR A 17 -9.11 8.29 5.04
N HIS A 18 -9.79 7.15 5.10
CA HIS A 18 -10.68 6.84 6.20
C HIS A 18 -9.82 6.68 7.46
N GLN A 19 -10.08 7.48 8.49
CA GLN A 19 -9.47 7.33 9.81
C GLN A 19 -9.84 5.95 10.37
N CYS A 20 -8.89 5.02 10.40
CA CYS A 20 -9.12 3.68 10.94
C CYS A 20 -8.81 3.64 12.44
N GLN A 21 -9.84 3.34 13.23
CA GLN A 21 -9.70 2.96 14.63
C GLN A 21 -8.89 1.65 14.71
N SER A 22 -7.78 1.70 15.45
CA SER A 22 -6.81 0.60 15.59
C SER A 22 -7.37 -0.52 16.48
N SER A 23 -8.03 -1.52 15.91
CA SER A 23 -8.29 -2.80 16.57
C SER A 23 -7.23 -3.84 16.18
N THR A 24 -5.99 -3.64 16.67
CA THR A 24 -4.90 -4.61 16.47
C THR A 24 -5.14 -5.87 17.29
N LYS A 25 -5.70 -6.93 16.69
CA LYS A 25 -5.44 -8.30 17.16
C LYS A 25 -4.00 -8.65 16.79
N ARG A 26 -3.10 -8.53 17.77
CA ARG A 26 -1.72 -9.01 17.64
C ARG A 26 -1.74 -10.53 17.64
N ASN A 27 -1.58 -11.17 16.48
CA ASN A 27 -1.04 -12.53 16.46
C ASN A 27 0.42 -12.41 16.91
N THR A 28 0.74 -13.05 18.03
CA THR A 28 2.11 -13.18 18.54
C THR A 28 2.92 -14.04 17.58
N ILE A 29 3.51 -13.40 16.58
CA ILE A 29 4.60 -13.94 15.76
C ILE A 29 5.88 -13.71 16.55
N GLY A 30 6.77 -14.72 16.61
CA GLY A 30 8.01 -14.65 17.37
C GLY A 30 8.89 -13.48 16.90
N PRO A 31 9.82 -12.98 17.73
CA PRO A 31 10.62 -11.79 17.44
C PRO A 31 11.51 -11.85 16.18
N GLY A 32 11.52 -12.97 15.44
CA GLY A 32 12.28 -13.16 14.20
C GLY A 32 11.44 -13.37 12.93
N ASP A 33 10.20 -13.84 13.03
CA ASP A 33 9.55 -14.46 11.86
C ASP A 33 8.80 -13.44 10.97
N GLY A 34 8.45 -12.27 11.52
CA GLY A 34 7.65 -11.27 10.80
C GLY A 34 8.37 -10.65 9.61
N LEU A 35 9.66 -10.33 9.76
CA LEU A 35 10.46 -9.76 8.67
C LEU A 35 10.78 -10.80 7.60
N GLU A 36 11.16 -12.01 8.02
CA GLU A 36 11.41 -13.12 7.09
C GLU A 36 10.16 -13.46 6.28
N SER A 37 8.99 -13.52 6.93
CA SER A 37 7.71 -13.72 6.25
C SER A 37 7.41 -12.59 5.26
N ALA A 38 7.60 -11.32 5.67
CA ALA A 38 7.35 -10.18 4.78
C ALA A 38 8.28 -10.18 3.55
N LEU A 39 9.56 -10.51 3.74
CA LEU A 39 10.53 -10.61 2.64
C LEU A 39 10.21 -11.80 1.72
N SER A 40 9.82 -12.93 2.28
CA SER A 40 9.41 -14.12 1.54
C SER A 40 8.16 -13.86 0.69
N GLU A 41 7.14 -13.20 1.29
CA GLU A 41 5.90 -12.85 0.60
C GLU A 41 6.09 -11.81 -0.52
N ALA A 42 7.00 -10.85 -0.33
CA ALA A 42 7.30 -9.84 -1.34
C ALA A 42 8.25 -10.35 -2.44
N SER A 43 8.89 -11.50 -2.27
CA SER A 43 9.92 -12.01 -3.17
C SER A 43 9.37 -12.48 -4.52
N MET A 44 10.07 -12.14 -5.60
CA MET A 44 9.84 -12.70 -6.93
C MET A 44 10.45 -14.11 -7.06
N ALA A 45 10.15 -14.82 -8.17
CA ALA A 45 10.71 -16.15 -8.43
C ALA A 45 12.25 -16.20 -8.42
N ASN A 46 12.92 -15.10 -8.73
CA ASN A 46 14.37 -14.96 -8.71
C ASN A 46 14.92 -14.42 -7.37
N LYS A 47 14.11 -14.41 -6.30
CA LYS A 47 14.45 -13.91 -4.97
C LYS A 47 14.70 -12.39 -4.91
N THR A 48 14.19 -11.62 -5.88
CA THR A 48 14.29 -10.16 -5.87
C THR A 48 13.10 -9.53 -5.16
N VAL A 49 13.35 -8.47 -4.39
CA VAL A 49 12.34 -7.65 -3.72
C VAL A 49 12.61 -6.19 -4.07
N ILE A 50 11.56 -5.40 -4.31
CA ILE A 50 11.67 -3.96 -4.47
C ILE A 50 11.40 -3.32 -3.12
N ILE A 51 12.33 -2.53 -2.59
CA ILE A 51 12.18 -1.86 -1.30
C ILE A 51 12.13 -0.35 -1.55
N ALA A 52 11.08 0.30 -1.06
CA ALA A 52 10.95 1.75 -1.09
C ALA A 52 10.95 2.30 0.33
N ILE A 53 11.90 3.19 0.62
CA ILE A 53 12.02 3.84 1.93
C ILE A 53 11.35 5.21 1.83
N VAL A 54 10.35 5.45 2.68
CA VAL A 54 9.51 6.64 2.63
C VAL A 54 9.56 7.39 3.95
N ASN A 55 9.57 8.71 3.86
CA ASN A 55 9.48 9.61 5.02
C ASN A 55 8.30 10.59 4.85
N LYS A 56 8.06 11.42 5.86
CA LYS A 56 7.02 12.46 5.91
C LYS A 56 6.90 13.27 4.62
N ALA A 57 8.02 13.70 4.04
CA ALA A 57 8.03 14.55 2.85
C ALA A 57 7.49 13.84 1.60
N TYR A 58 7.52 12.51 1.54
CA TYR A 58 7.00 11.73 0.41
C TYR A 58 5.50 11.41 0.52
N VAL A 59 4.93 11.52 1.73
CA VAL A 59 3.55 11.11 2.02
C VAL A 59 2.61 12.28 2.29
N GLU A 60 3.13 13.50 2.40
CA GLU A 60 2.38 14.73 2.67
C GLU A 60 2.03 15.51 1.40
N GLY A 61 1.05 16.41 1.54
CA GLY A 61 0.51 17.23 0.45
C GLY A 61 -0.76 16.64 -0.15
N ASP A 62 -1.36 17.40 -1.08
CA ASP A 62 -2.59 17.00 -1.78
C ASP A 62 -2.35 15.89 -2.82
N LYS A 63 -1.14 15.84 -3.38
CA LYS A 63 -0.65 14.78 -4.27
C LYS A 63 0.74 14.35 -3.79
N PRO A 64 0.82 13.43 -2.83
CA PRO A 64 2.10 13.00 -2.30
C PRO A 64 2.93 12.33 -3.39
N MET A 65 4.24 12.52 -3.34
CA MET A 65 5.18 11.94 -4.31
C MET A 65 5.10 10.41 -4.34
N LEU A 66 4.75 9.79 -3.21
CA LEU A 66 4.54 8.36 -3.12
C LEU A 66 3.38 7.86 -4.00
N ASP A 67 2.28 8.61 -4.11
CA ASP A 67 1.16 8.21 -4.97
C ASP A 67 1.62 8.20 -6.44
N MET A 68 2.39 9.21 -6.86
CA MET A 68 2.97 9.27 -8.20
C MET A 68 3.96 8.13 -8.47
N PHE A 69 4.73 7.72 -7.45
CA PHE A 69 5.61 6.57 -7.53
C PHE A 69 4.81 5.27 -7.74
N LEU A 70 3.71 5.07 -7.00
CA LEU A 70 2.84 3.90 -7.13
C LEU A 70 2.09 3.89 -8.48
N ASP A 71 1.60 5.05 -8.93
CA ASP A 71 0.98 5.22 -10.24
C ASP A 71 1.92 4.81 -11.39
N GLY A 72 3.23 5.05 -11.23
CA GLY A 72 4.24 4.61 -12.19
C GLY A 72 4.26 3.09 -12.42
N PHE A 73 3.97 2.28 -11.39
CA PHE A 73 3.80 0.83 -11.55
C PHE A 73 2.50 0.49 -12.26
N TRP A 74 1.44 1.27 -12.05
CA TRP A 74 0.13 0.98 -12.62
C TRP A 74 0.01 1.39 -14.09
N LEU A 75 0.66 2.49 -14.46
CA LEU A 75 0.61 3.07 -15.80
C LEU A 75 1.78 2.61 -16.69
N GLY A 76 2.85 2.10 -16.09
CA GLY A 76 4.00 1.61 -16.85
C GLY A 76 3.73 0.32 -17.62
N GLU A 77 4.54 0.10 -18.66
CA GLU A 77 4.53 -1.13 -19.46
C GLU A 77 5.23 -2.25 -18.68
N ASP A 78 4.54 -3.39 -18.52
CA ASP A 78 5.01 -4.57 -17.78
C ASP A 78 5.42 -4.35 -16.31
N THR A 79 5.11 -3.20 -15.71
CA THR A 79 5.45 -2.91 -14.30
C THR A 79 4.34 -3.20 -13.31
N ARG A 80 3.09 -3.42 -13.76
CA ARG A 80 1.93 -3.64 -12.88
C ARG A 80 2.11 -4.78 -11.89
N GLY A 81 2.70 -5.89 -12.32
CA GLY A 81 2.94 -7.05 -11.46
C GLY A 81 3.94 -6.78 -10.34
N LEU A 82 4.86 -5.82 -10.55
CA LEU A 82 5.91 -5.50 -9.59
C LEU A 82 5.39 -4.85 -8.31
N ILE A 83 4.19 -4.25 -8.35
CA ILE A 83 3.57 -3.65 -7.16
C ILE A 83 3.33 -4.67 -6.05
N SER A 84 3.14 -5.95 -6.41
CA SER A 84 2.95 -7.05 -5.43
C SER A 84 4.26 -7.47 -4.77
N HIS A 85 5.40 -7.00 -5.29
CA HIS A 85 6.76 -7.29 -4.83
C HIS A 85 7.43 -6.06 -4.17
N LEU A 86 6.62 -5.04 -3.86
CA LEU A 86 7.07 -3.80 -3.22
C LEU A 86 6.92 -3.90 -1.69
N LEU A 87 8.00 -3.67 -0.97
CA LEU A 87 8.02 -3.48 0.47
C LEU A 87 8.26 -2.01 0.81
N LEU A 88 7.25 -1.36 1.40
CA LEU A 88 7.36 0.02 1.88
C LEU A 88 7.91 0.06 3.30
N VAL A 89 8.99 0.81 3.49
CA VAL A 89 9.64 1.02 4.79
C VAL A 89 9.45 2.48 5.19
N ALA A 90 8.66 2.71 6.22
CA ALA A 90 8.47 4.03 6.81
C ALA A 90 9.58 4.33 7.83
N VAL A 91 10.24 5.48 7.69
CA VAL A 91 11.32 5.89 8.62
C VAL A 91 10.86 6.86 9.72
N ASP A 92 9.64 7.36 9.64
CA ASP A 92 9.06 8.26 10.63
C ASP A 92 7.61 7.91 10.94
N GLN A 93 7.12 8.44 12.06
CA GLN A 93 5.77 8.14 12.54
C GLN A 93 4.68 8.57 11.54
N THR A 94 4.86 9.71 10.86
CA THR A 94 3.88 10.24 9.91
C THR A 94 3.73 9.33 8.70
N SER A 95 4.84 8.87 8.13
CA SER A 95 4.83 7.93 7.00
C SER A 95 4.27 6.56 7.40
N PHE A 96 4.58 6.10 8.61
CA PHE A 96 4.09 4.83 9.14
C PHE A 96 2.57 4.84 9.37
N GLU A 97 2.03 5.90 9.98
CA GLU A 97 0.61 6.02 10.28
C GLU A 97 -0.25 6.09 9.01
N ARG A 98 0.19 6.86 8.00
CA ARG A 98 -0.53 6.95 6.73
C ARG A 98 -0.59 5.63 5.96
N HIS A 99 0.47 4.83 6.01
CA HIS A 99 0.57 3.59 5.23
C HIS A 99 0.12 2.34 5.95
N ARG A 100 0.04 2.36 7.30
CA ARG A 100 -0.66 1.32 8.06
C ARG A 100 -2.11 1.15 7.62
N CYS A 101 -2.73 2.19 7.05
CA CYS A 101 -4.07 2.14 6.50
C CYS A 101 -4.18 1.38 5.16
N VAL A 102 -3.06 1.17 4.43
CA VAL A 102 -3.05 0.54 3.09
C VAL A 102 -2.72 -0.96 3.16
N VAL A 103 -2.03 -1.43 4.21
CA VAL A 103 -1.62 -2.85 4.39
C VAL A 103 -2.72 -3.69 5.07
N ALA A 104 -3.98 -3.48 4.70
CA ALA A 104 -5.06 -4.41 5.02
C ALA A 104 -5.28 -5.30 3.79
N LYS A 105 -4.49 -6.37 3.65
CA LYS A 105 -4.87 -7.47 2.76
C LYS A 105 -6.18 -8.04 3.31
N GLU A 106 -7.26 -7.83 2.58
CA GLU A 106 -8.54 -8.47 2.87
C GLU A 106 -8.32 -9.99 2.93
N PRO A 107 -8.84 -10.72 3.94
CA PRO A 107 -8.70 -12.16 3.98
C PRO A 107 -9.44 -12.78 2.78
N ILE A 108 -8.73 -13.56 1.96
CA ILE A 108 -9.36 -14.38 0.91
C ILE A 108 -10.42 -15.25 1.62
N PRO A 109 -11.72 -15.15 1.25
CA PRO A 109 -12.75 -15.96 1.88
C PRO A 109 -12.43 -17.43 1.65
N LYS A 110 -12.20 -18.17 2.74
CA LYS A 110 -11.97 -19.62 2.66
C LYS A 110 -13.24 -20.25 2.11
N ALA A 111 -13.12 -20.86 0.94
CA ALA A 111 -14.17 -21.66 0.34
C ALA A 111 -14.70 -22.65 1.38
N ASN A 112 -15.97 -22.46 1.73
CA ASN A 112 -16.74 -23.28 2.62
C ASN A 112 -16.72 -24.69 2.05
N LYS A 113 -16.14 -25.62 2.81
CA LYS A 113 -16.17 -27.05 2.50
C LYS A 113 -17.63 -27.49 2.52
N LEU A 114 -18.22 -27.77 1.35
CA LEU A 114 -19.51 -28.45 1.28
C LEU A 114 -19.37 -29.77 2.05
N GLN A 115 -20.21 -29.94 3.07
CA GLN A 115 -20.63 -31.26 3.52
C GLN A 115 -21.53 -31.88 2.45
#